data_AF-A0A9D4FP48-F1
#
_entry.id   AF-A0A9D4FP48-F1
#
_cell.length_a   1.000
_cell.length_b   1.000
_cell.length_c   1.000
_cell.angle_alpha   90.00
_cell.angle_beta   90.00
_cell.angle_gamma   90.00
#
_symmetry.space_group_name_H-M   'P 1'
#
loop_
_entity.id
_entity.type
_entity.pdbx_description
1 polymer ?
#
loop_
_entity_poly.entity_id
_entity_poly.type
_entity_poly.pdbx_seq_one_letter_code
_entity_poly.pdbx_strand_id
1 'polypeptide(L)'
;MLDLFKADVEAIVNSVVQSLIAQIIRGINESLNTKITSLECENKVLKDQIFELQVQTDRAEQYSRRNCLRVSGIPETEKVDTDGIILKMGNDLGANLSIDEIDRTHRLGPSQTSGIKNQGISSLNSYPTGPSSTT
;
A
#
# COMPACT_ATOMS: atom_id res chain seq x y z
N MET A 1 36.63 20.38 66.19
CA MET A 1 37.57 19.76 65.23
C MET A 1 36.93 18.54 64.55
N LEU A 2 36.41 17.57 65.30
CA LEU A 2 35.74 16.39 64.73
C LEU A 2 34.48 16.72 63.89
N ASP A 3 33.65 17.64 64.35
CA ASP A 3 32.41 18.01 63.64
C ASP A 3 32.67 18.77 62.33
N LEU A 4 33.74 19.57 62.31
CA LEU A 4 34.19 20.27 61.10
C LEU A 4 34.68 19.28 60.05
N PHE A 5 35.47 18.29 60.46
CA PHE A 5 35.94 17.22 59.57
C PHE A 5 34.79 16.38 59.01
N LYS A 6 33.77 16.08 59.82
CA LYS A 6 32.56 15.38 59.34
C LYS A 6 31.82 16.20 58.29
N ALA A 7 31.63 17.51 58.52
CA ALA A 7 30.97 18.40 57.57
C ALA A 7 31.72 18.48 56.24
N ASP A 8 33.06 18.55 56.27
CA ASP A 8 33.89 18.58 55.07
C ASP A 8 33.79 17.27 54.26
N VAL A 9 33.83 16.12 54.95
CA VAL A 9 33.65 14.80 54.31
C VAL A 9 32.27 14.68 53.68
N GLU A 10 31.22 15.12 54.38
CA GLU A 10 29.84 15.08 53.88
C GLU A 10 29.67 15.99 52.65
N ALA A 11 30.25 17.19 52.66
CA ALA A 11 30.25 18.09 51.52
C ALA A 11 30.96 17.49 50.29
N ILE A 12 32.12 16.85 50.50
CA ILE A 12 32.87 16.18 49.44
C ILE A 12 32.06 15.02 48.86
N VAL A 13 31.48 14.16 49.70
CA VAL A 13 30.66 13.03 49.24
C VAL A 13 29.46 13.53 48.44
N ASN A 14 28.74 14.54 48.93
CA ASN A 14 27.61 15.12 48.23
C ASN A 14 28.01 15.72 46.88
N SER A 15 29.14 16.45 46.82
CA SER A 15 29.68 17.00 45.58
C SER A 15 29.99 15.90 44.55
N VAL A 16 30.67 14.84 44.97
CA VAL A 16 31.06 13.72 44.09
C VAL A 16 29.83 12.98 43.59
N VAL A 17 28.87 12.68 44.47
CA VAL A 17 27.62 12.00 44.11
C VAL A 17 26.81 12.83 43.11
N GLN A 18 26.67 14.15 43.34
CA GLN A 18 25.97 15.04 42.41
C GLN A 18 26.64 15.10 41.04
N SER A 19 27.97 15.15 41.01
CA SER A 19 28.75 15.13 39.76
C SER A 19 28.54 13.82 38.98
N LEU A 20 28.60 12.67 39.66
CA LEU A 20 28.39 11.36 39.03
C LEU A 20 26.96 11.20 38.47
N ILE A 21 25.94 11.61 39.23
CA ILE A 21 24.55 11.58 38.78
C ILE A 21 24.38 12.46 37.53
N ALA A 22 24.94 13.67 37.54
CA ALA A 22 24.87 14.56 36.38
C ALA A 22 25.54 13.97 35.14
N GLN A 23 26.67 13.27 35.29
CA GLN A 23 27.36 12.61 34.18
C GLN A 23 26.54 11.43 33.63
N ILE A 24 25.96 10.59 34.51
CA ILE A 24 25.13 9.45 34.11
C ILE A 24 23.89 9.93 33.35
N ILE A 25 23.20 10.96 33.86
CA ILE A 25 22.00 11.52 33.21
C ILE A 25 22.34 12.05 31.81
N ARG A 26 23.45 12.78 31.67
CA ARG A 26 23.89 13.27 30.35
C ARG A 26 24.16 12.13 29.37
N GLY A 27 24.94 11.13 29.78
CA GLY A 27 25.26 9.99 28.91
C GLY A 27 24.02 9.20 28.49
N ILE A 28 23.09 8.97 29.41
CA ILE A 28 21.82 8.30 29.10
C ILE A 28 20.99 9.15 28.14
N ASN A 29 20.84 10.46 28.39
CA ASN A 29 20.06 11.35 27.52
C ASN A 29 20.66 11.46 26.12
N GLU A 30 21.98 11.57 26.00
CA GLU A 30 22.66 11.58 24.70
C GLU A 30 22.44 10.28 23.95
N SER A 31 22.58 9.13 24.62
CA SER A 31 22.37 7.81 24.02
C SER A 31 20.91 7.57 23.61
N LEU A 32 19.95 8.01 24.43
CA LEU A 32 18.52 7.92 24.11
C LEU A 32 18.16 8.84 22.95
N ASN A 33 18.63 10.08 22.95
CA ASN A 33 18.36 11.04 21.88
C ASN A 33 18.92 10.55 20.54
N THR A 34 20.14 10.00 20.51
CA THR A 34 20.71 9.43 19.28
C THR A 34 19.86 8.27 18.75
N LYS A 35 19.40 7.38 19.62
CA LYS A 35 18.51 6.27 19.21
C LYS A 35 17.16 6.78 18.70
N ILE A 36 16.55 7.75 19.39
CA ILE A 36 15.28 8.36 18.97
C ILE A 36 15.43 8.97 17.58
N THR A 37 16.43 9.82 17.36
CA THR A 37 16.65 10.45 16.06
C THR A 37 16.93 9.42 14.96
N SER A 38 17.70 8.37 15.25
CA SER A 38 17.94 7.28 14.29
C SER A 38 16.64 6.56 13.90
N LEU A 39 15.81 6.20 14.89
CA LEU A 39 14.55 5.51 14.66
C LEU A 39 13.54 6.40 13.93
N GLU A 40 13.48 7.69 14.25
CA GLU A 40 12.62 8.65 13.54
C GLU A 40 13.03 8.79 12.07
N CYS A 41 14.33 8.82 11.80
CA CYS A 41 14.87 8.86 10.44
C CYS A 41 14.50 7.59 9.66
N GLU A 42 14.75 6.42 10.24
CA GLU A 42 14.39 5.13 9.62
C GLU A 42 12.89 5.03 9.37
N ASN A 43 12.06 5.42 10.35
CA ASN A 43 10.61 5.40 10.21
C ASN A 43 10.12 6.29 9.07
N LYS A 44 10.75 7.46 8.89
CA LYS A 44 10.45 8.36 7.77
C LYS A 44 10.82 7.69 6.43
N VAL A 45 12.03 7.15 6.31
CA VAL A 45 12.48 6.46 5.09
C VAL A 45 11.55 5.30 4.73
N LEU A 46 11.17 4.48 5.71
CA LEU A 46 10.26 3.35 5.50
C LEU A 46 8.87 3.81 5.06
N LYS A 47 8.33 4.89 5.64
CA LYS A 47 7.05 5.46 5.22
C LYS A 47 7.10 5.98 3.78
N ASP A 48 8.18 6.65 3.41
CA ASP A 48 8.38 7.16 2.05
C ASP A 48 8.46 6.00 1.04
N GLN A 49 9.18 4.94 1.38
CA GLN A 49 9.26 3.71 0.55
C GLN A 49 7.90 3.02 0.41
N ILE A 50 7.13 2.90 1.50
CA ILE A 50 5.78 2.33 1.45
C ILE A 50 4.89 3.16 0.50
N PHE A 51 4.97 4.48 0.60
CA PHE A 51 4.20 5.36 -0.27
C PHE A 51 4.59 5.19 -1.75
N GLU A 52 5.88 5.16 -2.06
CA GLU A 52 6.35 4.93 -3.43
C GLU A 52 5.88 3.58 -3.99
N LEU A 53 5.98 2.51 -3.19
CA LEU A 53 5.52 1.18 -3.59
C LEU A 53 4.00 1.14 -3.81
N GLN A 54 3.22 1.85 -3.00
CA GLN A 54 1.78 1.98 -3.20
C GLN A 54 1.45 2.68 -4.51
N VAL A 55 2.14 3.79 -4.82
CA VAL A 55 1.98 4.51 -6.09
C VAL A 55 2.36 3.64 -7.28
N GLN A 56 3.46 2.89 -7.20
CA GLN A 56 3.87 1.99 -8.27
C GLN A 56 2.87 0.84 -8.47
N THR A 57 2.34 0.29 -7.38
CA THR A 57 1.32 -0.77 -7.42
C THR A 57 0.03 -0.26 -8.07
N ASP A 58 -0.47 0.90 -7.64
CA ASP A 58 -1.66 1.53 -8.24
C ASP A 58 -1.45 1.79 -9.74
N ARG A 59 -0.27 2.32 -10.12
CA ARG A 59 0.06 2.52 -11.54
C ARG A 59 0.10 1.21 -12.33
N ALA A 60 0.62 0.13 -11.75
CA ALA A 60 0.64 -1.18 -12.37
C ALA A 60 -0.77 -1.77 -12.51
N GLU A 61 -1.63 -1.63 -11.49
CA GLU A 61 -3.04 -2.02 -11.56
C GLU A 61 -3.83 -1.21 -12.58
N GLN A 62 -3.58 0.09 -12.68
CA GLN A 62 -4.20 0.92 -13.71
C GLN A 62 -3.75 0.48 -15.11
N TYR A 63 -2.49 0.07 -15.27
CA TYR A 63 -2.00 -0.45 -16.53
C TYR A 63 -2.68 -1.76 -16.92
N SER A 64 -2.89 -2.67 -15.96
CA SER A 64 -3.57 -3.94 -16.22
C SER A 64 -5.06 -3.77 -16.55
N ARG A 65 -5.70 -2.70 -16.05
CA ARG A 65 -7.11 -2.37 -16.33
C ARG A 65 -7.33 -1.45 -17.53
N ARG A 66 -6.27 -0.98 -18.19
CA ARG A 66 -6.38 0.05 -19.24
C ARG A 66 -7.29 -0.37 -20.39
N ASN A 67 -7.27 -1.64 -20.76
CA ASN A 67 -8.10 -2.19 -21.84
C ASN A 67 -9.28 -3.01 -21.29
N CYS A 68 -9.66 -2.76 -20.03
CA CYS A 68 -10.81 -3.38 -19.41
C CYS A 68 -12.00 -2.44 -19.43
N LEU A 69 -13.15 -2.94 -19.88
CA LEU A 69 -14.41 -2.20 -19.78
C LEU A 69 -15.31 -2.84 -18.74
N ARG A 70 -15.93 -2.02 -17.86
CA ARG A 70 -16.96 -2.46 -16.92
C ARG A 70 -18.33 -1.99 -17.40
N VAL A 71 -19.21 -2.95 -17.69
CA VAL A 71 -20.56 -2.69 -18.19
C VAL A 71 -21.57 -3.00 -17.09
N SER A 72 -22.26 -1.99 -16.56
CA SER A 72 -23.29 -2.13 -15.52
C SER A 72 -24.72 -2.16 -16.09
N GLY A 73 -25.71 -2.49 -15.25
CA GLY A 73 -27.12 -2.46 -15.63
C GLY A 73 -27.64 -3.67 -16.41
N ILE A 74 -26.80 -4.70 -16.61
CA ILE A 74 -27.20 -5.95 -17.28
C ILE A 74 -27.84 -6.88 -16.22
N PRO A 75 -29.13 -7.26 -16.37
CA PRO A 75 -29.80 -8.17 -15.44
C PRO A 75 -29.03 -9.48 -15.23
N GLU A 76 -29.12 -10.01 -14.01
CA GLU A 76 -28.55 -11.31 -13.65
C GLU A 76 -29.57 -12.40 -13.94
N THR A 77 -29.25 -13.29 -14.88
CA THR A 77 -30.03 -14.51 -15.14
C THR A 77 -29.13 -15.73 -14.98
N GLU A 78 -29.72 -16.89 -14.67
CA GLU A 78 -28.95 -18.13 -14.60
C GLU A 78 -28.38 -18.48 -15.99
N LYS A 79 -27.10 -18.88 -16.04
CA LYS A 79 -26.40 -19.29 -17.28
C LYS A 79 -26.37 -18.21 -18.38
N VAL A 80 -25.99 -16.98 -18.02
CA VAL A 80 -25.75 -15.91 -18.99
C VAL A 80 -24.50 -16.19 -19.81
N ASP A 81 -24.67 -16.22 -21.13
CA ASP A 81 -23.60 -16.02 -22.09
C ASP A 81 -23.16 -14.54 -22.07
N THR A 82 -22.08 -14.27 -21.36
CA THR A 82 -21.55 -12.89 -21.22
C THR A 82 -20.89 -12.41 -22.51
N ASP A 83 -20.30 -13.29 -23.31
CA ASP A 83 -19.64 -12.95 -24.56
C ASP A 83 -20.68 -12.47 -25.58
N GLY A 84 -21.77 -13.22 -25.75
CA GLY A 84 -22.85 -12.86 -26.65
C GLY A 84 -23.51 -11.51 -26.33
N ILE A 85 -23.66 -11.19 -25.04
CA ILE A 85 -24.20 -9.88 -24.62
C ILE A 85 -23.26 -8.74 -25.01
N ILE A 86 -21.96 -8.90 -24.76
CA ILE A 86 -20.96 -7.86 -25.07
C ILE A 86 -20.81 -7.68 -26.58
N LEU A 87 -20.76 -8.77 -27.35
CA LEU A 87 -20.71 -8.72 -28.82
C LEU A 87 -21.93 -8.01 -29.39
N LYS A 88 -23.13 -8.39 -28.93
CA LYS A 88 -24.37 -7.74 -29.36
C LYS A 88 -24.36 -6.26 -29.02
N MET A 89 -23.99 -5.90 -27.78
CA MET A 89 -23.92 -4.51 -27.34
C MET A 89 -22.92 -3.69 -28.18
N GLY A 90 -21.73 -4.23 -28.44
CA GLY A 90 -20.73 -3.54 -29.26
C GLY A 90 -21.21 -3.32 -30.70
N ASN A 91 -21.85 -4.34 -31.29
CA ASN A 91 -22.41 -4.25 -32.64
C ASN A 91 -23.60 -3.28 -32.72
N ASP A 92 -24.47 -3.26 -31.70
CA ASP A 92 -25.58 -2.31 -31.58
C ASP A 92 -25.07 -0.87 -31.46
N LEU A 93 -23.87 -0.66 -30.90
CA LEU A 93 -23.18 0.63 -30.81
C LEU A 93 -22.34 0.97 -32.06
N GLY A 94 -22.27 0.07 -33.05
CA GLY A 94 -21.52 0.26 -34.30
C GLY A 94 -20.01 0.02 -34.19
N ALA A 95 -19.55 -0.66 -33.13
CA ALA A 95 -18.14 -0.98 -32.92
C ALA A 95 -17.65 -2.22 -33.71
N ASN A 96 -18.56 -2.97 -34.33
CA ASN A 96 -18.27 -4.17 -35.14
C ASN A 96 -17.27 -5.15 -34.47
N LEU A 97 -17.55 -5.52 -33.22
CA LEU A 97 -16.65 -6.37 -32.42
C LEU A 97 -16.69 -7.83 -32.88
N SER A 98 -15.51 -8.44 -32.96
CA SER A 98 -15.34 -9.90 -33.07
C SER A 98 -14.99 -10.53 -31.72
N ILE A 99 -15.26 -11.83 -31.56
CA ILE A 99 -14.92 -12.56 -30.33
C ILE A 99 -13.41 -12.64 -30.11
N ASP A 100 -12.61 -12.68 -31.18
CA ASP A 100 -11.14 -12.75 -31.10
C ASP A 100 -10.51 -11.45 -30.54
N GLU A 101 -11.26 -10.35 -30.51
CA GLU A 101 -10.86 -9.07 -29.94
C GLU A 101 -11.18 -8.96 -28.44
N ILE A 102 -11.84 -9.99 -27.88
CA ILE A 102 -12.23 -10.09 -26.49
C ILE A 102 -11.46 -11.25 -25.86
N ASP A 103 -10.61 -10.97 -24.88
CA ASP A 103 -9.84 -11.99 -24.17
C ASP A 103 -10.75 -12.75 -23.20
N ARG A 104 -11.48 -12.02 -22.34
CA ARG A 104 -12.37 -12.64 -21.33
C ARG A 104 -13.53 -11.75 -21.00
N THR A 105 -14.73 -12.32 -20.93
CA THR A 105 -15.87 -11.69 -20.25
C THR A 105 -16.28 -12.47 -19.02
N HIS A 106 -16.62 -11.76 -17.94
CA HIS A 106 -17.17 -12.37 -16.73
C HIS A 106 -17.89 -11.33 -15.87
N ARG A 107 -18.74 -11.79 -14.95
CA ARG A 107 -19.39 -10.95 -13.95
C ARG A 107 -18.40 -10.57 -12.85
N LEU A 108 -18.47 -9.32 -12.40
CA LEU A 108 -17.65 -8.79 -11.32
C LEU A 108 -18.41 -8.72 -10.00
N GLY A 109 -17.94 -9.49 -9.02
CA GLY A 109 -18.42 -9.49 -7.64
C GLY A 109 -18.67 -10.91 -7.12
N PRO A 110 -18.85 -11.09 -5.80
CA PRO A 110 -19.11 -12.42 -5.24
C PRO A 110 -20.47 -12.93 -5.75
N SER A 111 -20.51 -14.20 -6.14
CA SER A 111 -21.76 -14.91 -6.45
C SER A 111 -22.57 -15.02 -5.15
N GLN A 112 -23.45 -14.07 -4.86
CA GLN A 112 -24.17 -14.05 -3.59
C GLN A 112 -25.67 -14.10 -3.79
N THR A 113 -26.22 -15.13 -3.17
CA THR A 113 -27.59 -15.50 -2.76
C THR A 113 -28.45 -14.38 -2.15
N SER A 114 -28.10 -13.10 -2.32
CA SER A 114 -28.60 -11.99 -1.49
C SER A 114 -28.85 -10.71 -2.30
N GLY A 115 -29.95 -10.69 -3.05
CA GLY A 115 -30.89 -9.56 -3.14
C GLY A 115 -30.47 -8.17 -3.69
N ILE A 116 -29.21 -7.88 -4.01
CA ILE A 116 -28.81 -6.55 -4.53
C ILE A 116 -28.29 -6.68 -5.96
N LYS A 117 -29.18 -6.35 -6.91
CA LYS A 117 -28.94 -6.36 -8.35
C LYS A 117 -28.06 -5.16 -8.70
N ASN A 118 -26.77 -5.34 -9.01
CA ASN A 118 -25.92 -4.37 -9.73
C ASN A 118 -24.49 -4.92 -9.94
N GLN A 119 -24.31 -6.06 -10.61
CA GLN A 119 -22.98 -6.54 -10.99
C GLN A 119 -22.70 -6.29 -12.48
N GLY A 120 -21.53 -5.70 -12.74
CA GLY A 120 -21.10 -5.37 -14.10
C GLY A 120 -20.37 -6.53 -14.78
N ILE A 121 -20.34 -6.53 -16.11
CA ILE A 121 -19.47 -7.43 -16.90
C ILE A 121 -18.15 -6.71 -17.13
N SER A 122 -17.02 -7.38 -16.87
CA SER A 122 -15.72 -6.92 -17.33
C SER A 122 -15.31 -7.64 -18.59
N SER A 123 -14.92 -6.89 -19.63
CA SER A 123 -14.26 -7.42 -20.82
C SER A 123 -12.78 -7.06 -20.76
N LEU A 124 -11.89 -8.04 -20.81
CA LEU A 124 -10.44 -7.87 -20.97
C LEU A 124 -10.11 -7.90 -22.46
N ASN A 125 -9.22 -7.02 -22.92
CA ASN A 125 -8.60 -7.13 -24.23
C ASN A 125 -7.07 -7.03 -24.05
N SER A 126 -6.33 -8.02 -24.56
CA SER A 126 -4.88 -8.10 -24.39
C SER A 126 -4.15 -7.23 -25.42
N TYR A 127 -2.96 -6.73 -25.06
CA TYR A 127 -2.10 -6.08 -26.05
C TYR A 127 -1.61 -7.14 -27.05
N PRO A 128 -1.54 -6.86 -28.37
CA PRO A 128 -0.68 -7.64 -29.24
C PRO A 128 0.74 -7.51 -28.69
N THR A 129 1.29 -8.59 -28.14
CA THR A 129 2.70 -8.63 -27.76
C THR A 129 3.49 -8.45 -29.05
N GLY A 130 4.04 -7.25 -29.24
CA GLY A 130 4.95 -6.98 -30.34
C GLY A 130 6.09 -8.01 -30.34
N PRO A 131 6.71 -8.30 -31.49
CA PRO A 131 7.69 -9.36 -31.61
C PRO A 131 8.77 -9.20 -30.54
N SER A 132 8.99 -10.25 -29.77
CA SER A 132 10.04 -10.34 -28.77
C SER A 132 11.38 -10.00 -29.44
N SER A 133 11.91 -8.82 -29.12
CA SER A 133 13.24 -8.40 -29.53
C SER A 133 14.24 -9.36 -28.88
N THR A 134 14.62 -10.39 -29.62
CA THR A 134 15.73 -11.28 -29.28
C THR A 134 16.99 -10.46 -29.56
N THR A 135 17.71 -10.06 -28.51
CA THR A 135 19.08 -9.56 -28.61
C THR A 135 19.93 -10.37 -27.67
#